data_AF-A0A093Z7H8-F1
#
_entry.id   AF-A0A093Z7H8-F1
#
_cell.length_a   1.000
_cell.length_b   1.000
_cell.length_c   1.000
_cell.angle_alpha   90.00
_cell.angle_beta   90.00
_cell.angle_gamma   90.00
#
_symmetry.space_group_name_H-M   'P 1'
#
loop_
_entity.id
_entity.type
_entity.pdbx_description
1 polymer ?
#
loop_
_entity_poly.entity_id
_entity_poly.type
_entity_poly.pdbx_seq_one_letter_code
_entity_poly.pdbx_strand_id
1 'polypeptide(L)'
;MSAPQSRVINAVVLTAGLMEKTVKVRVGGQKWNKHVRKVRYPLHTACLELLLSGYALLKEPLRQRMPMLIVTLQYFNYPKTYLVHDPRSSLRAGDIIEISPGWRVSKHVRHVVSRIIAPFGEPIEARPSVMTEVERLEERRLKREAKDLRKGKIGAEGKIAESA
;
A
#
# COMPACT_ATOMS: atom_id res chain seq x y z
N MET A 1 19.96 -6.05 14.76
CA MET A 1 19.26 -6.01 13.45
C MET A 1 17.93 -5.31 13.67
N SER A 2 17.70 -4.14 13.06
CA SER A 2 16.41 -3.43 13.17
C SER A 2 15.33 -4.26 12.48
N ALA A 3 14.16 -4.41 13.12
CA ALA A 3 13.00 -5.02 12.46
C ALA A 3 12.65 -4.21 11.19
N PRO A 4 12.25 -4.87 10.10
CA PRO A 4 11.81 -4.15 8.91
C PRO A 4 10.56 -3.33 9.26
N GLN A 5 10.66 -2.01 9.11
CA GLN A 5 9.52 -1.13 9.32
C GLN A 5 8.37 -1.57 8.40
N SER A 6 7.16 -1.72 8.96
CA SER A 6 5.99 -2.03 8.15
C SER A 6 5.81 -0.91 7.12
N ARG A 7 5.66 -1.28 5.85
CA ARG A 7 5.52 -0.28 4.78
C ARG A 7 4.19 0.44 4.96
N VAL A 8 4.24 1.74 5.13
CA VAL A 8 3.07 2.61 5.15
C VAL A 8 2.55 2.81 3.72
N ILE A 9 1.24 2.67 3.50
CA ILE A 9 0.64 2.72 2.16
C ILE A 9 -0.51 3.73 2.14
N ASN A 10 -0.54 4.58 1.12
CA ASN A 10 -1.66 5.50 0.89
C ASN A 10 -2.76 4.80 0.08
N ALA A 11 -4.00 4.99 0.50
CA ALA A 11 -5.16 4.34 -0.12
C ALA A 11 -6.36 5.29 -0.17
N VAL A 12 -7.29 5.00 -1.08
CA VAL A 12 -8.58 5.68 -1.17
C VAL A 12 -9.68 4.74 -0.71
N VAL A 13 -10.57 5.22 0.17
CA VAL A 13 -11.71 4.44 0.65
C VAL A 13 -12.78 4.37 -0.44
N LEU A 14 -13.16 3.15 -0.82
CA LEU A 14 -14.22 2.90 -1.81
C LEU A 14 -15.59 2.85 -1.14
N THR A 15 -15.76 1.97 -0.16
CA THR A 15 -17.03 1.75 0.54
C THR A 15 -16.80 1.67 2.04
N ALA A 16 -17.62 2.40 2.81
CA ALA A 16 -17.65 2.42 4.26
C ALA A 16 -19.08 2.16 4.76
N GLY A 17 -19.25 1.63 5.96
CA GLY A 17 -20.57 1.41 6.60
C GLY A 17 -21.31 0.12 6.21
N LEU A 18 -20.86 -0.60 5.17
CA LEU A 18 -21.44 -1.90 4.79
C LEU A 18 -21.00 -3.06 5.69
N MET A 19 -19.88 -2.89 6.39
CA MET A 19 -19.27 -3.89 7.26
C MET A 19 -18.85 -3.22 8.56
N GLU A 20 -19.08 -3.90 9.70
CA GLU A 20 -18.64 -3.37 10.99
C GLU A 20 -17.12 -3.25 11.06
N LYS A 21 -16.65 -2.07 11.48
CA LYS A 21 -15.23 -1.78 11.76
C LYS A 21 -14.27 -2.17 10.63
N THR A 22 -14.78 -2.20 9.39
CA THR A 22 -14.04 -2.65 8.22
C THR A 22 -14.44 -1.82 7.02
N VAL A 23 -13.45 -1.38 6.25
CA VAL A 23 -13.66 -0.64 5.01
C VAL A 23 -12.97 -1.32 3.83
N LYS A 24 -13.52 -1.11 2.64
CA LYS A 24 -12.88 -1.55 1.38
C LYS A 24 -12.11 -0.38 0.81
N VAL A 25 -10.83 -0.58 0.53
CA VAL A 25 -9.94 0.47 0.04
C VAL A 25 -9.26 0.06 -1.26
N ARG A 26 -8.88 1.05 -2.06
CA ARG A 26 -8.08 0.91 -3.27
C ARG A 26 -6.69 1.47 -3.04
N VAL A 27 -5.68 0.65 -3.34
CA VAL A 27 -4.27 1.01 -3.32
C VAL A 27 -3.76 1.11 -4.76
N GLY A 28 -2.97 2.15 -5.02
CA GLY A 28 -2.25 2.31 -6.28
C GLY A 28 -1.15 1.25 -6.42
N GLY A 29 -1.06 0.62 -7.58
CA GLY A 29 -0.01 -0.33 -7.90
C GLY A 29 0.37 -0.21 -9.36
N GLN A 30 1.61 -0.59 -9.68
CA GLN A 30 2.07 -0.69 -11.05
C GLN A 30 2.59 -2.10 -11.32
N LYS A 31 2.31 -2.62 -12.51
CA LYS A 31 2.78 -3.91 -12.98
C LYS A 31 3.52 -3.73 -14.31
N TRP A 32 4.75 -4.23 -14.36
CA TRP A 32 5.51 -4.30 -15.60
C TRP A 32 4.97 -5.41 -16.50
N ASN A 33 4.77 -5.11 -17.79
CA ASN A 33 4.49 -6.12 -18.80
C ASN A 33 5.75 -6.40 -19.63
N LYS A 34 6.26 -7.64 -19.54
CA LYS A 34 7.51 -8.03 -20.23
C LYS A 34 7.42 -8.00 -21.75
N HIS A 35 6.22 -8.24 -22.28
CA HIS A 35 5.96 -8.36 -23.71
C HIS A 35 5.78 -7.00 -24.37
N VAL A 36 5.17 -6.04 -23.67
CA VAL A 36 4.94 -4.70 -24.21
C VAL A 36 6.13 -3.81 -23.87
N ARG A 37 7.01 -3.66 -24.85
CA ARG A 37 8.18 -2.79 -24.78
C ARG A 37 7.91 -1.54 -25.60
N LYS A 38 8.01 -0.36 -25.00
CA LYS A 38 7.92 0.89 -25.77
C LYS A 38 9.28 1.19 -26.37
N VAL A 39 9.35 1.07 -27.68
CA VAL A 39 10.45 1.63 -28.46
C VAL A 39 10.27 3.14 -28.44
N ARG A 40 11.19 3.85 -27.79
CA ARG A 40 11.26 5.30 -27.89
C ARG A 40 12.37 5.60 -28.88
N TYR A 41 12.02 6.10 -30.06
CA TYR A 41 13.02 6.73 -30.90
C TYR A 41 13.47 8.01 -30.19
N PRO A 42 14.78 8.26 -30.04
CA PRO A 42 15.26 9.55 -29.56
C PRO A 42 14.91 10.59 -30.62
N LEU A 43 13.70 11.14 -30.53
CA LEU A 43 13.35 12.31 -31.32
C LEU A 43 14.14 13.47 -30.74
N HIS A 44 14.94 14.09 -31.61
CA HIS A 44 15.65 15.36 -31.43
C HIS A 44 17.07 15.31 -30.81
N THR A 45 18.06 15.08 -31.67
CA THR A 45 19.37 15.81 -31.70
C THR A 45 20.13 15.60 -33.01
N ALA A 46 19.79 14.59 -33.83
CA ALA A 46 20.50 14.34 -35.08
C ALA A 46 20.05 15.20 -36.28
N CYS A 47 18.88 15.85 -36.23
CA CYS A 47 18.33 16.57 -37.39
C CYS A 47 18.73 18.06 -37.43
N LEU A 48 19.01 18.70 -36.29
CA LEU A 48 19.40 20.12 -36.25
C LEU A 48 20.88 20.36 -36.62
N GLU A 49 21.77 19.37 -36.43
CA GLU A 49 23.20 19.52 -36.78
C GLU A 49 23.49 19.34 -38.29
N LEU A 50 22.61 18.66 -39.02
CA LEU A 50 22.79 18.43 -40.47
C LEU A 50 22.25 19.58 -41.35
N LEU A 51 21.45 20.49 -40.81
CA LEU A 51 20.97 21.69 -41.53
C LEU A 51 21.87 22.92 -41.31
N LEU A 52 22.76 22.89 -40.31
CA LEU A 52 23.75 23.96 -40.06
C LEU A 52 25.14 23.65 -40.63
N SER A 53 25.42 22.41 -41.06
CA SER A 53 26.69 22.00 -41.67
C SER A 53 26.59 21.84 -43.18
N GLY A 54 26.10 22.88 -43.85
CA GLY A 54 26.29 23.02 -45.28
C GLY A 54 27.72 23.43 -45.61
N TYR A 55 28.76 22.67 -45.27
CA TYR A 55 30.11 22.79 -45.85
C TYR A 55 30.95 21.53 -45.57
N ALA A 56 31.73 21.13 -46.58
CA ALA A 56 32.79 20.11 -46.59
C ALA A 56 32.41 18.67 -47.00
N LEU A 57 32.51 18.44 -48.32
CA LEU A 57 32.93 17.19 -48.93
C LEU A 57 34.08 16.52 -48.15
N LEU A 58 33.91 15.25 -47.76
CA LEU A 58 34.75 14.12 -48.17
C LEU A 58 34.13 12.81 -47.67
N LYS A 59 34.20 11.79 -48.54
CA LYS A 59 33.66 10.44 -48.37
C LYS A 59 34.17 9.78 -47.08
N GLU A 60 33.29 9.58 -46.11
CA GLU A 60 33.39 8.47 -45.17
C GLU A 60 32.20 7.53 -45.39
N PRO A 61 32.40 6.19 -45.40
CA PRO A 61 31.28 5.28 -45.51
C PRO A 61 30.42 5.43 -44.25
N LEU A 62 29.20 5.94 -44.43
CA LEU A 62 28.12 6.00 -43.43
C LEU A 62 27.67 4.57 -43.03
N ARG A 63 28.60 3.75 -42.53
CA ARG A 63 28.32 2.44 -41.97
C ARG A 63 28.28 2.58 -40.47
N GLN A 64 27.04 2.68 -39.96
CA GLN A 64 26.64 2.23 -38.62
C GLN A 64 27.00 3.13 -37.44
N ARG A 65 26.30 4.26 -37.32
CA ARG A 65 25.82 4.73 -36.01
C ARG A 65 24.30 4.73 -36.02
N MET A 66 23.70 3.54 -36.13
CA MET A 66 22.27 3.41 -35.87
C MET A 66 22.04 3.78 -34.40
N PRO A 67 21.15 4.73 -34.07
CA PRO A 67 20.85 5.03 -32.69
C PRO A 67 20.31 3.74 -32.05
N MET A 68 20.98 3.26 -31.01
CA MET A 68 20.50 2.11 -30.25
C MET A 68 19.05 2.38 -29.86
N LEU A 69 18.13 1.53 -30.32
CA LEU A 69 16.74 1.56 -29.89
C LEU A 69 16.72 1.30 -28.38
N ILE A 70 16.57 2.35 -27.58
CA ILE A 70 16.41 2.21 -26.14
C ILE A 70 14.99 1.69 -25.92
N VAL A 71 14.91 0.40 -25.62
CA VAL A 71 13.68 -0.29 -25.24
C VAL A 71 13.32 0.16 -23.83
N THR A 72 12.37 1.07 -23.70
CA THR A 72 11.89 1.52 -22.39
C THR A 72 10.90 0.51 -21.80
N LEU A 73 11.10 0.13 -20.54
CA LEU A 73 10.18 -0.74 -19.78
C LEU A 73 8.87 0.02 -19.52
N GLN A 74 7.73 -0.51 -19.96
CA GLN A 74 6.42 0.11 -19.72
C GLN A 74 5.76 -0.49 -18.46
N TYR A 75 5.49 0.38 -17.48
CA TYR A 75 4.67 0.06 -16.31
C TYR A 75 3.20 0.40 -16.58
N PHE A 76 2.29 -0.48 -16.18
CA PHE A 76 0.85 -0.27 -16.30
C PHE A 76 0.23 -0.09 -14.92
N ASN A 77 -0.81 0.74 -14.83
CA ASN A 77 -1.57 0.92 -13.61
C ASN A 77 -2.32 -0.38 -13.28
N TYR A 78 -2.06 -0.93 -12.10
CA TYR A 78 -2.64 -2.15 -11.60
C TYR A 78 -3.13 -1.93 -10.16
N PRO A 79 -4.28 -1.27 -9.98
CA PRO A 79 -4.83 -0.99 -8.67
C PRO A 79 -5.23 -2.28 -7.97
N LYS A 80 -5.03 -2.34 -6.65
CA LYS A 80 -5.42 -3.48 -5.82
C LYS A 80 -6.42 -3.03 -4.77
N THR A 81 -7.37 -3.90 -4.44
CA THR A 81 -8.33 -3.64 -3.37
C THR A 81 -7.99 -4.44 -2.12
N TYR A 82 -8.12 -3.82 -0.95
CA TYR A 82 -7.91 -4.46 0.34
C TYR A 82 -9.07 -4.21 1.28
N LEU A 83 -9.27 -5.12 2.24
CA LEU A 83 -10.11 -4.90 3.40
C LEU A 83 -9.24 -4.43 4.56
N VAL A 84 -9.64 -3.31 5.17
CA VAL A 84 -8.88 -2.61 6.21
C VAL A 84 -9.72 -2.53 7.47
N HIS A 85 -9.10 -2.83 8.60
CA HIS A 85 -9.73 -2.71 9.90
C HIS A 85 -9.70 -1.27 10.40
N ASP A 86 -10.86 -0.76 10.81
CA ASP A 86 -11.04 0.53 11.48
C ASP A 86 -11.76 0.31 12.81
N PRO A 87 -11.04 0.22 13.94
CA PRO A 87 -11.62 -0.12 15.25
C PRO A 87 -12.74 0.81 15.71
N ARG A 88 -12.67 2.10 15.33
CA ARG A 88 -13.58 3.17 15.78
C ARG A 88 -14.56 3.64 14.70
N SER A 89 -14.56 3.01 13.52
CA SER A 89 -15.47 3.35 12.40
C SER A 89 -15.48 4.85 12.06
N SER A 90 -14.28 5.44 11.98
CA SER A 90 -14.03 6.85 11.69
C SER A 90 -14.17 7.23 10.21
N LEU A 91 -14.09 6.27 9.30
CA LEU A 91 -13.96 6.54 7.86
C LEU A 91 -15.30 6.70 7.13
N ARG A 92 -15.27 7.47 6.04
CA ARG A 92 -16.34 7.64 5.04
C ARG A 92 -15.82 7.26 3.66
N ALA A 93 -16.75 7.01 2.72
CA ALA A 93 -16.38 6.74 1.34
C ALA A 93 -15.75 7.98 0.70
N GLY A 94 -14.65 7.81 -0.04
CA GLY A 94 -13.90 8.91 -0.66
C GLY A 94 -12.73 9.44 0.15
N ASP A 95 -12.59 9.08 1.42
CA ASP A 95 -11.45 9.52 2.23
C ASP A 95 -10.12 8.99 1.68
N ILE A 96 -9.08 9.82 1.78
CA ILE A 96 -7.69 9.41 1.52
C ILE A 96 -7.05 9.09 2.86
N ILE A 97 -6.59 7.85 3.00
CA ILE A 97 -6.10 7.31 4.26
C ILE A 97 -4.71 6.72 4.12
N GLU A 98 -4.06 6.60 5.26
CA GLU A 98 -2.85 5.84 5.43
C GLU A 98 -3.15 4.51 6.11
N ILE A 99 -2.66 3.41 5.52
CA ILE A 99 -2.82 2.06 6.05
C ILE A 99 -1.47 1.44 6.42
N SER A 100 -1.46 0.67 7.50
CA SER A 100 -0.35 -0.18 7.90
C SER A 100 -0.70 -1.66 7.66
N PRO A 101 0.13 -2.42 6.92
CA PRO A 101 -0.01 -3.86 6.73
C PRO A 101 0.52 -4.65 7.93
N GLY A 102 0.16 -5.93 8.00
CA GLY A 102 0.69 -6.87 9.00
C GLY A 102 -0.22 -7.07 10.21
N TRP A 103 -1.29 -6.28 10.33
CA TRP A 103 -2.30 -6.45 11.36
C TRP A 103 -3.40 -7.40 10.90
N ARG A 104 -3.23 -8.70 11.16
CA ARG A 104 -4.24 -9.72 10.83
C ARG A 104 -5.36 -9.74 11.89
N VAL A 105 -6.55 -9.30 11.50
CA VAL A 105 -7.77 -9.37 12.33
C VAL A 105 -8.67 -10.52 11.91
N SER A 106 -8.79 -10.73 10.59
CA SER A 106 -9.61 -11.78 9.99
C SER A 106 -8.86 -12.46 8.84
N LYS A 107 -9.52 -13.34 8.08
CA LYS A 107 -8.94 -14.05 6.93
C LYS A 107 -8.44 -13.09 5.85
N HIS A 108 -9.27 -12.10 5.49
CA HIS A 108 -9.01 -11.13 4.43
C HIS A 108 -8.62 -9.73 4.94
N VAL A 109 -8.76 -9.47 6.25
CA VAL A 109 -8.41 -8.19 6.89
C VAL A 109 -7.01 -8.30 7.48
N ARG A 110 -6.04 -7.72 6.78
CA ARG A 110 -4.60 -7.77 7.11
C ARG A 110 -3.95 -6.38 7.25
N HIS A 111 -4.76 -5.34 7.05
CA HIS A 111 -4.35 -3.94 7.10
C HIS A 111 -5.19 -3.24 8.15
N VAL A 112 -4.62 -2.20 8.76
CA VAL A 112 -5.28 -1.34 9.73
C VAL A 112 -5.08 0.12 9.33
N VAL A 113 -6.05 0.97 9.67
CA VAL A 113 -5.95 2.41 9.44
C VAL A 113 -4.94 3.00 10.43
N SER A 114 -3.99 3.79 9.94
CA SER A 114 -3.02 4.53 10.76
C SER A 114 -3.47 5.96 10.99
N ARG A 115 -3.79 6.68 9.91
CA ARG A 115 -4.25 8.08 9.96
C ARG A 115 -5.12 8.44 8.75
N ILE A 116 -5.95 9.46 8.89
CA ILE A 116 -6.67 10.09 7.79
C ILE A 116 -5.77 11.18 7.22
N ILE A 117 -5.51 11.14 5.91
CA ILE A 117 -4.67 12.13 5.22
C ILE A 117 -5.54 13.29 4.76
N ALA A 118 -6.65 12.99 4.08
CA ALA A 118 -7.61 13.98 3.62
C ALA A 118 -9.04 13.43 3.82
N PRO A 119 -9.85 14.06 4.69
CA PRO A 119 -11.25 13.68 4.85
C PRO A 119 -12.08 14.19 3.66
N PHE A 120 -13.05 13.39 3.23
CA PHE A 120 -14.04 13.74 2.22
C PHE A 120 -15.40 13.96 2.88
N GLY A 121 -16.02 15.12 2.65
CA GLY A 121 -17.30 15.49 3.26
C GLY A 121 -17.10 16.04 4.69
N GLU A 122 -17.53 15.26 5.71
CA GLU A 122 -17.47 15.70 7.12
C GLU A 122 -16.03 15.99 7.56
N PRO A 123 -15.76 17.06 8.33
CA PRO A 123 -14.43 17.36 8.85
C PRO A 123 -13.97 16.30 9.86
N ILE A 124 -12.66 16.26 10.14
CA ILE A 124 -12.07 15.26 11.04
C ILE A 124 -12.58 15.36 12.49
N GLU A 125 -12.99 16.56 12.90
CA GLU A 125 -13.47 16.84 14.27
C GLU A 125 -14.85 16.22 14.55
N ALA A 126 -15.71 16.14 13.54
CA ALA A 126 -17.04 15.55 13.67
C ALA A 126 -17.01 14.01 13.80
N ARG A 127 -15.83 13.40 13.66
CA ARG A 127 -15.65 11.95 13.56
C ARG A 127 -14.89 11.43 14.78
N PRO A 128 -15.09 10.15 15.15
CA PRO A 128 -14.27 9.55 16.20
C PRO A 128 -12.80 9.49 15.76
N SER A 129 -11.89 9.86 16.66
CA SER A 129 -10.45 9.85 16.39
C SER A 129 -9.93 8.45 16.07
N VAL A 130 -9.01 8.32 15.12
CA VAL A 130 -8.39 7.03 14.73
C VAL A 130 -7.55 6.47 15.89
N MET A 131 -7.61 5.15 16.09
CA MET A 131 -6.85 4.48 17.16
C MET A 131 -5.35 4.42 16.87
N THR A 132 -4.54 4.84 17.83
CA THR A 132 -3.08 4.84 17.69
C THR A 132 -2.53 3.41 17.73
N GLU A 133 -1.29 3.22 17.27
CA GLU A 133 -0.65 1.90 17.32
C GLU A 133 -0.42 1.40 18.76
N VAL A 134 -0.10 2.30 19.68
CA VAL A 134 0.13 1.97 21.09
C VAL A 134 -1.17 1.47 21.72
N GLU A 135 -2.27 2.20 21.54
CA GLU A 135 -3.60 1.79 22.02
C GLU A 135 -4.00 0.42 21.48
N ARG A 136 -3.75 0.16 20.18
CA ARG A 136 -4.01 -1.15 19.56
C ARG A 136 -3.22 -2.29 20.19
N LEU A 137 -1.95 -2.04 20.54
CA LEU A 137 -1.10 -3.04 21.19
C LEU A 137 -1.55 -3.30 22.63
N GLU A 138 -1.97 -2.26 23.35
CA GLU A 138 -2.50 -2.36 24.70
C GLU A 138 -3.83 -3.13 24.73
N GLU A 139 -4.78 -2.81 23.85
CA GLU A 139 -6.03 -3.58 23.73
C GLU A 139 -5.75 -5.07 23.48
N ARG A 140 -4.75 -5.37 22.62
CA ARG A 140 -4.33 -6.74 22.35
C ARG A 140 -3.67 -7.39 23.57
N ARG A 141 -2.84 -6.64 24.32
CA ARG A 141 -2.18 -7.11 25.55
C ARG A 141 -3.24 -7.45 26.60
N LEU A 142 -4.17 -6.54 26.87
CA LEU A 142 -5.28 -6.74 27.81
C LEU A 142 -6.16 -7.94 27.41
N LYS A 143 -6.50 -8.07 26.12
CA LYS A 143 -7.27 -9.22 25.61
C LYS A 143 -6.53 -10.54 25.79
N ARG A 144 -5.19 -10.54 25.69
CA ARG A 144 -4.36 -11.72 25.94
C ARG A 144 -4.30 -12.04 27.43
N GLU A 145 -4.02 -11.05 28.28
CA GLU A 145 -4.00 -11.20 29.74
C GLU A 145 -5.33 -11.75 30.28
N ALA A 146 -6.46 -11.20 29.82
CA ALA A 146 -7.79 -11.70 30.21
C ALA A 146 -8.03 -13.16 29.76
N LYS A 147 -7.51 -13.55 28.59
CA LYS A 147 -7.58 -14.93 28.11
C LYS A 147 -6.71 -15.86 28.96
N ASP A 148 -5.53 -15.40 29.36
CA ASP A 148 -4.58 -16.17 30.16
C ASP A 148 -5.09 -16.35 31.59
N LEU A 149 -5.66 -15.31 32.21
CA LEU A 149 -6.36 -15.42 33.51
C LEU A 149 -7.50 -16.45 33.46
N ARG A 150 -8.32 -16.40 32.41
CA ARG A 150 -9.41 -17.37 32.22
C ARG A 150 -8.87 -18.80 32.09
N LYS A 151 -7.79 -19.01 31.33
CA LYS A 151 -7.15 -20.33 31.19
C LYS A 151 -6.50 -20.80 32.49
N GLY A 152 -5.87 -19.89 33.23
CA GLY A 152 -5.23 -20.19 34.52
C GLY A 152 -6.22 -20.70 35.55
N LYS A 153 -7.40 -20.07 35.65
CA LYS A 153 -8.50 -20.53 36.51
C LYS A 153 -8.97 -21.94 36.13
N ILE A 154 -9.25 -22.17 34.85
CA ILE A 154 -9.67 -23.49 34.34
C ILE A 154 -8.61 -24.57 34.64
N GLY A 155 -7.33 -24.25 34.46
CA GLY A 155 -6.23 -25.18 34.73
C GLY A 155 -6.03 -25.48 36.23
N ALA A 156 -6.34 -24.53 37.12
CA ALA A 156 -6.29 -24.73 38.57
C ALA A 156 -7.48 -25.58 39.06
N GLU A 157 -8.70 -25.27 38.60
CA GLU A 157 -9.91 -26.04 38.93
C GLU A 157 -9.82 -27.50 38.46
N GLY A 158 -9.30 -27.73 37.24
CA GLY A 158 -9.11 -29.09 36.73
C GLY A 158 -8.11 -29.93 37.54
N LYS A 159 -7.04 -29.32 38.05
CA LYS A 159 -6.06 -30.02 38.90
C LYS A 159 -6.61 -30.36 40.28
N ILE A 160 -7.42 -29.47 40.87
CA ILE A 160 -8.08 -29.74 42.15
C ILE A 160 -9.04 -30.92 42.02
N ALA A 161 -9.80 -30.99 40.93
CA ALA A 161 -10.73 -32.09 40.65
C ALA A 161 -10.04 -33.44 40.33
N GLU A 162 -8.81 -33.43 39.79
CA GLU A 162 -8.03 -34.64 39.52
C GLU A 162 -7.28 -35.15 40.77
N SER A 163 -7.06 -34.28 41.75
CA SER A 163 -6.42 -34.61 43.03
C SER A 163 -7.39 -34.98 44.17
N ALA A 164 -8.71 -34.92 43.91
CA ALA A 164 -9.78 -35.28 44.84
C ALA A 164 -10.41 -36.62 44.44
#